data_AF-A0A5C0SHH3-F1
#
_entry.id   AF-A0A5C0SHH3-F1
#
_cell.length_a   1.000
_cell.length_b   1.000
_cell.length_c   1.000
_cell.angle_alpha   90.00
_cell.angle_beta   90.00
_cell.angle_gamma   90.00
#
_symmetry.space_group_name_H-M   'P 1'
#
loop_
_entity.id
_entity.type
_entity.pdbx_description
1 polymer ?
#
loop_
_entity_poly.entity_id
_entity_poly.type
_entity_poly.pdbx_seq_one_letter_code
_entity_poly.pdbx_strand_id
1 'polypeptide(L)'
;MVAREIEARKCPLCGGTMVKSKTRRAGYARFFWAPPWKSRLTGILKPVIEATPWLCLDCGAVIAFVDENELSALRQEFEENREVSL
;
A
#
# COMPACT_ATOMS: atom_id res chain seq x y z
N MET A 1 5.44 -19.03 24.82
CA MET A 1 5.44 -17.78 24.01
C MET A 1 4.61 -18.05 22.78
N VAL A 2 3.52 -17.31 22.55
CA VAL A 2 2.71 -17.49 21.33
C VAL A 2 3.48 -16.87 20.18
N ALA A 3 3.98 -17.69 19.25
CA ALA A 3 4.60 -17.19 18.03
C ALA A 3 3.54 -16.38 17.27
N ARG A 4 3.74 -15.05 17.20
CA ARG A 4 2.95 -14.23 16.27
C ARG A 4 3.50 -14.51 14.89
N GLU A 5 2.64 -14.96 14.00
CA GLU A 5 2.97 -15.12 12.59
C GLU A 5 3.39 -13.75 12.04
N ILE A 6 4.65 -13.63 11.61
CA ILE A 6 5.20 -12.41 11.01
C ILE A 6 4.86 -12.48 9.52
N GLU A 7 3.98 -11.60 9.06
CA GLU A 7 3.68 -11.48 7.63
C GLU A 7 4.95 -11.08 6.87
N ALA A 8 5.30 -11.89 5.86
CA ALA A 8 6.49 -11.71 5.04
C ALA A 8 6.15 -11.69 3.54
N ARG A 9 6.90 -10.92 2.75
CA ARG A 9 6.79 -10.89 1.28
C ARG A 9 8.15 -10.65 0.61
N LYS A 10 8.23 -10.84 -0.71
CA LYS A 10 9.44 -10.53 -1.48
C LYS A 10 9.62 -9.03 -1.73
N CYS A 11 10.85 -8.55 -1.60
CA CYS A 11 11.21 -7.18 -1.92
C CYS A 11 11.19 -6.97 -3.43
N PRO A 12 10.43 -6.00 -3.95
CA PRO A 12 10.36 -5.73 -5.38
C PRO A 12 11.64 -5.11 -5.95
N LEU A 13 12.55 -4.61 -5.10
CA LEU A 13 13.78 -3.97 -5.54
C LEU A 13 14.98 -4.94 -5.61
N CYS A 14 15.08 -5.91 -4.69
CA CYS A 14 16.22 -6.82 -4.60
C CYS A 14 15.89 -8.31 -4.48
N GLY A 15 14.61 -8.70 -4.40
CA GLY A 15 14.19 -10.10 -4.18
C GLY A 15 14.36 -10.64 -2.75
N GLY A 16 14.85 -9.80 -1.83
CA GLY A 16 15.01 -10.12 -0.40
C GLY A 16 13.67 -10.31 0.34
N THR A 17 13.75 -10.51 1.65
CA THR A 17 12.59 -10.69 2.54
C THR A 17 12.17 -9.36 3.13
N MET A 18 10.89 -9.04 2.98
CA MET A 18 10.25 -7.90 3.63
C MET A 18 9.32 -8.36 4.73
N VAL A 19 9.27 -7.59 5.81
CA VAL A 19 8.36 -7.82 6.94
C VAL A 19 7.43 -6.63 7.13
N LYS A 20 6.18 -6.92 7.45
CA LYS A 20 5.13 -5.90 7.59
C LYS A 20 5.31 -5.11 8.88
N SER A 21 5.15 -3.80 8.82
CA SER A 21 5.05 -2.97 10.03
C SER A 21 3.77 -3.29 10.81
N LYS A 22 3.87 -3.23 12.15
CA LYS A 22 2.71 -3.35 13.04
C LYS A 22 1.74 -2.16 12.91
N THR A 23 2.22 -1.01 12.44
CA THR A 23 1.43 0.22 12.31
C THR A 23 1.64 0.86 10.94
N ARG A 24 0.59 1.48 10.41
CA ARG A 24 0.61 2.28 9.18
C ARG A 24 1.08 3.72 9.41
N ARG A 25 1.20 4.13 10.68
CA ARG A 25 1.54 5.49 11.10
C ARG A 25 2.48 5.51 12.29
N ALA A 26 3.43 6.44 12.28
CA ALA A 26 4.27 6.79 13.42
C ALA A 26 4.56 8.30 13.37
N GLY A 27 4.04 9.04 14.35
CA GLY A 27 4.09 10.51 14.32
C GLY A 27 3.45 11.08 13.05
N TYR A 28 4.19 11.91 12.32
CA TYR A 28 3.76 12.53 11.06
C TYR A 28 3.99 11.66 9.82
N ALA A 29 4.70 10.52 9.94
CA ALA A 29 4.90 9.61 8.82
C ALA A 29 3.61 8.83 8.53
N ARG A 30 2.95 9.18 7.41
CA ARG A 30 1.77 8.50 6.88
C ARG A 30 2.07 8.08 5.45
N PHE A 31 1.98 6.78 5.18
CA PHE A 31 2.02 6.28 3.81
C PHE A 31 0.59 6.24 3.30
N PHE A 32 0.31 7.05 2.29
CA PHE A 32 -1.02 7.13 1.70
C PHE A 32 -0.92 7.44 0.22
N TRP A 33 -2.03 7.22 -0.48
CA TRP A 33 -2.18 7.59 -1.87
C TRP A 33 -3.58 8.17 -2.09
N ALA A 34 -3.67 9.21 -2.91
CA ALA A 34 -4.92 9.83 -3.30
C ALA A 34 -5.13 9.60 -4.80
N PRO A 35 -6.21 8.90 -5.21
CA PRO A 35 -6.50 8.72 -6.62
C PRO A 35 -6.74 10.07 -7.30
N PRO A 36 -6.18 10.30 -8.50
CA PRO A 36 -6.44 11.52 -9.27
C PRO A 36 -7.82 11.54 -9.95
N TRP A 37 -8.61 10.46 -9.81
CA TRP A 37 -10.00 10.36 -10.28
C TRP A 37 -10.98 10.24 -9.11
N LYS A 38 -12.28 10.37 -9.41
CA LYS A 38 -13.34 10.11 -8.44
C LYS A 38 -13.43 8.61 -8.16
N SER A 39 -12.75 8.16 -7.12
CA SER A 39 -12.78 6.76 -6.67
C SER A 39 -14.00 6.49 -5.79
N ARG A 40 -14.48 5.24 -5.79
CA ARG A 40 -15.52 4.75 -4.87
C ARG A 40 -14.93 4.43 -3.49
N LEU A 41 -13.61 4.25 -3.38
CA LEU A 41 -12.90 3.98 -2.13
C LEU A 41 -12.57 5.25 -1.32
N THR A 42 -12.57 6.41 -1.97
CA THR A 42 -12.25 7.69 -1.35
C THR A 42 -13.39 8.69 -1.50
N GLY A 43 -13.53 9.59 -0.53
CA GLY A 43 -14.54 10.65 -0.55
C GLY A 43 -14.24 11.73 0.47
N ILE A 44 -15.21 12.60 0.74
CA ILE A 44 -15.03 13.76 1.65
C ILE A 44 -14.52 13.33 3.03
N LEU A 45 -15.02 12.20 3.56
CA LEU A 45 -14.64 11.70 4.89
C LEU A 45 -13.39 10.81 4.89
N LYS A 46 -12.99 10.24 3.75
CA LYS A 46 -11.80 9.40 3.59
C LYS A 46 -11.11 9.80 2.28
N PRO A 47 -10.31 10.87 2.27
CA PRO A 47 -9.77 11.41 1.02
C PRO A 47 -8.62 10.59 0.45
N VAL A 48 -8.07 9.65 1.23
CA VAL A 48 -6.87 8.89 0.87
C VAL A 48 -7.01 7.43 1.22
N ILE A 49 -6.21 6.62 0.54
CA ILE A 49 -6.04 5.20 0.80
C ILE A 49 -4.73 5.03 1.58
N GLU A 50 -4.78 4.32 2.69
CA GLU A 50 -3.59 4.09 3.52
C GLU A 50 -2.77 2.93 2.97
N ALA A 51 -1.45 3.09 2.98
CA ALA A 51 -0.52 2.03 2.67
C ALA A 51 0.19 1.57 3.96
N THR A 52 0.46 0.28 4.06
CA THR A 52 1.23 -0.28 5.18
C THR A 52 2.70 -0.34 4.78
N PRO A 53 3.63 0.22 5.56
CA PRO A 53 5.06 0.10 5.27
C PRO A 53 5.57 -1.31 5.57
N TRP A 54 6.49 -1.76 4.72
CA TRP A 54 7.24 -3.00 4.87
C TRP A 54 8.73 -2.67 4.82
N LEU A 55 9.52 -3.31 5.68
CA LEU A 55 10.98 -3.17 5.70
C LEU A 55 11.60 -4.41 5.05
N CYS A 56 12.45 -4.21 4.05
CA CYS A 56 13.32 -5.27 3.56
C CYS A 56 14.52 -5.44 4.51
N LEU A 57 14.69 -6.66 5.02
CA LEU A 57 15.78 -6.99 5.94
C LEU A 57 17.14 -7.15 5.23
N ASP A 58 17.12 -7.39 3.92
CA ASP A 58 18.33 -7.62 3.13
C ASP A 58 18.94 -6.33 2.55
N CYS A 59 18.12 -5.40 2.05
CA CYS A 59 18.60 -4.15 1.43
C CYS A 59 18.20 -2.86 2.17
N GLY A 60 17.42 -2.96 3.25
CA GLY A 60 17.01 -1.81 4.06
C GLY A 60 15.90 -0.93 3.47
N ALA A 61 15.38 -1.26 2.28
CA ALA A 61 14.30 -0.48 1.66
C ALA A 61 13.01 -0.53 2.50
N VAL A 62 12.39 0.64 2.70
CA VAL A 62 11.05 0.75 3.28
C VAL A 62 10.07 1.12 2.17
N ILE A 63 9.12 0.22 1.89
CA ILE A 63 8.16 0.37 0.80
C ILE A 63 6.76 0.17 1.36
N ALA A 64 5.85 1.08 1.05
CA ALA A 64 4.47 0.97 1.49
C ALA A 64 3.59 0.34 0.42
N PHE A 65 2.73 -0.57 0.85
CA PHE A 65 1.80 -1.29 -0.01
C PHE A 65 0.37 -1.02 0.44
N VAL A 66 -0.51 -0.72 -0.51
CA VAL A 66 -1.96 -0.67 -0.33
C VAL A 66 -2.49 -2.09 -0.13
N ASP A 67 -3.61 -2.24 0.57
CA ASP A 67 -4.30 -3.53 0.71
C ASP A 67 -4.66 -4.11 -0.66
N GLU A 68 -4.53 -5.42 -0.85
CA GLU A 68 -4.75 -6.03 -2.18
C GLU A 68 -6.19 -5.83 -2.66
N ASN A 69 -7.18 -5.78 -1.76
CA ASN A 69 -8.58 -5.54 -2.15
C ASN A 69 -8.79 -4.10 -2.62
N GLU A 70 -8.24 -3.13 -1.88
CA GLU A 70 -8.27 -1.71 -2.27
C GLU A 70 -7.51 -1.52 -3.59
N LEU A 71 -6.34 -2.14 -3.76
CA LEU A 71 -5.55 -2.09 -4.99
C LEU A 71 -6.28 -2.70 -6.18
N SER A 72 -6.95 -3.83 -5.99
CA SER A 72 -7.76 -4.49 -7.03
C SER A 72 -8.92 -3.59 -7.50
N ALA A 73 -9.66 -3.01 -6.55
CA ALA A 73 -10.73 -2.07 -6.86
C ALA A 73 -10.21 -0.81 -7.59
N LEU A 74 -9.07 -0.26 -7.18
CA LEU A 74 -8.42 0.86 -7.88
C LEU A 74 -8.02 0.50 -9.31
N ARG A 75 -7.48 -0.71 -9.54
CA ARG A 75 -7.15 -1.18 -10.90
C ARG A 75 -8.40 -1.23 -11.77
N GLN A 76 -9.49 -1.78 -11.25
CA GLN A 76 -10.77 -1.83 -11.97
C GLN A 76 -11.28 -0.42 -12.30
N GLU A 77 -11.30 0.48 -11.32
CA GLU A 77 -11.72 1.88 -11.54
C GLU A 77 -10.85 2.58 -12.59
N PHE A 78 -9.53 2.38 -12.56
CA PHE A 78 -8.63 2.95 -13.55
C PHE A 78 -8.99 2.48 -14.97
N GLU A 79 -9.24 1.18 -15.15
CA GLU A 79 -9.62 0.61 -16.44
C GLU A 79 -11.01 1.09 -16.91
N GLU A 80 -11.98 1.23 -16.00
CA GLU A 80 -13.32 1.77 -16.30
C GLU A 80 -13.28 3.25 -16.74
N ASN A 81 -12.37 4.04 -16.15
CA ASN A 81 -12.20 5.46 -16.46
C ASN A 81 -11.17 5.72 -17.56
N ARG A 82 -10.67 4.67 -18.23
CA ARG A 82 -9.53 4.77 -19.16
C ARG A 82 -9.94 5.36 -20.51
N GLU A 83 -10.25 6.65 -20.54
CA GLU A 83 -10.07 7.52 -21.71
C GLU A 83 -8.74 8.29 -21.55
N VAL A 84 -7.63 7.56 -21.49
CA VAL A 84 -6.30 8.17 -21.33
C VAL A 84 -5.84 8.70 -22.68
N SER A 85 -5.97 10.00 -22.87
CA SER A 85 -5.18 10.73 -23.87
C SER A 85 -3.71 10.71 -23.41
N LEU A 86 -2.88 9.89 -24.06
CA LEU A 86 -1.43 9.86 -23.86
C LEU A 86 -0.75 11.08 -24.51
#